data_AF-A0A2S5TE52-F1
#
_entry.id   AF-A0A2S5TE52-F1
#
_cell.length_a   1.000
_cell.length_b   1.000
_cell.length_c   1.000
_cell.angle_alpha   90.00
_cell.angle_beta   90.00
_cell.angle_gamma   90.00
#
_symmetry.space_group_name_H-M   'P 1'
#
loop_
_entity.id
_entity.type
_entity.pdbx_description
1 polymer ?
#
loop_
_entity_poly.entity_id
_entity_poly.type
_entity_poly.pdbx_seq_one_letter_code
_entity_poly.pdbx_strand_id
1 'polypeptide(L)'
;MLGFTGMVHAGERPAAIGAYVEALSKVEQASQPLSLEPLMAAALAAQDALMEIQGLGDQAWIERLDEAGYQKLQADLRGFRLSRGYDIYAQPDPAFLDALAQQHGLAADRDFFRLYRRYWNEDLLPAYLSIGKRPTPCVRFGEGVLQDQYAGWSEYVRLYPESYQGFTRQTLADLEEAVGLGVCTCTDAASVQRELGSFVERFPNSPVAAKVRSRLVELKETPDLRPVLCR
;
A
#
# COMPACT_ATOMS: atom_id res chain seq x y z
N MET A 1 -34.16 -19.52 31.47
CA MET A 1 -34.80 -18.55 30.57
C MET A 1 -33.71 -17.86 29.79
N LEU A 2 -33.81 -17.97 28.47
CA LEU A 2 -33.29 -17.08 27.41
C LEU A 2 -31.77 -16.91 27.33
N GLY A 3 -31.17 -17.81 26.52
CA GLY A 3 -29.92 -17.53 25.85
C GLY A 3 -30.11 -16.43 24.80
N PHE A 4 -29.21 -15.47 24.80
CA PHE A 4 -29.02 -14.52 23.71
C PHE A 4 -27.83 -14.96 22.86
N THR A 5 -28.05 -15.93 21.98
CA THR A 5 -27.24 -16.05 20.77
C THR A 5 -27.85 -15.12 19.73
N GLY A 6 -27.57 -13.83 19.89
CA GLY A 6 -27.79 -12.86 18.84
C GLY A 6 -26.77 -13.13 17.74
N MET A 7 -27.15 -13.95 16.75
CA MET A 7 -26.44 -13.98 15.47
C MET A 7 -26.63 -12.59 14.85
N VAL A 8 -25.64 -11.72 15.01
CA VAL A 8 -25.52 -10.55 14.14
C VAL A 8 -25.16 -11.13 12.79
N HIS A 9 -26.14 -11.24 11.89
CA HIS A 9 -25.83 -11.46 10.48
C HIS A 9 -24.95 -10.30 10.05
N ALA A 10 -23.77 -10.63 9.52
CA ALA A 10 -22.97 -9.66 8.80
C ALA A 10 -23.90 -8.95 7.79
N GLY A 11 -23.81 -7.62 7.74
CA GLY A 11 -24.52 -6.84 6.73
C GLY A 11 -24.28 -7.43 5.34
N GLU A 12 -25.17 -7.14 4.40
CA GLU A 12 -25.10 -7.64 3.03
C GLU A 12 -23.66 -7.67 2.50
N ARG A 13 -23.26 -8.79 1.89
CA ARG A 13 -21.89 -8.98 1.38
C ARG A 13 -21.57 -7.85 0.38
N PRO A 14 -20.46 -7.12 0.55
CA PRO A 14 -20.13 -6.02 -0.33
C PRO A 14 -20.01 -6.48 -1.78
N ALA A 15 -20.68 -5.74 -2.69
CA ALA A 15 -20.65 -6.03 -4.12
C ALA A 15 -19.23 -6.03 -4.70
N ALA A 16 -18.33 -5.23 -4.12
CA ALA A 16 -16.92 -5.17 -4.50
C ALA A 16 -16.20 -6.52 -4.41
N ILE A 17 -16.59 -7.38 -3.46
CA ILE A 17 -16.03 -8.75 -3.34
C ILE A 17 -16.42 -9.59 -4.56
N GLY A 18 -17.68 -9.50 -5.01
CA GLY A 18 -18.15 -10.21 -6.21
C GLY A 18 -17.43 -9.72 -7.47
N ALA A 19 -17.25 -8.40 -7.59
CA ALA A 19 -16.53 -7.80 -8.71
C ALA A 19 -15.07 -8.27 -8.78
N TYR A 20 -14.38 -8.39 -7.64
CA TYR A 20 -13.03 -8.94 -7.58
C TYR A 20 -12.98 -10.40 -8.03
N VAL A 21 -13.88 -11.26 -7.51
CA VAL A 21 -13.92 -12.68 -7.88
C VAL A 21 -14.17 -12.87 -9.38
N GLU A 22 -15.08 -12.08 -9.95
CA GLU A 22 -15.35 -12.09 -11.39
C GLU A 22 -14.14 -11.63 -12.20
N ALA A 23 -13.48 -10.54 -11.80
CA ALA A 23 -12.29 -10.02 -12.46
C ALA A 23 -11.13 -11.03 -12.41
N LEU A 24 -10.91 -11.67 -11.27
CA LEU A 24 -9.88 -12.70 -11.12
C LEU A 24 -10.17 -13.89 -12.04
N SER A 25 -11.41 -14.36 -12.07
CA SER A 25 -11.83 -15.46 -12.92
C SER A 25 -11.59 -15.15 -14.42
N LYS A 26 -11.88 -13.92 -14.86
CA LYS A 26 -11.61 -13.47 -16.23
C LYS A 26 -10.12 -13.53 -16.58
N VAL A 27 -9.25 -13.09 -15.66
CA VAL A 27 -7.79 -13.14 -15.87
C VAL A 27 -7.30 -14.59 -15.94
N GLU A 28 -7.72 -15.45 -15.01
CA GLU A 28 -7.28 -16.85 -14.94
C GLU A 28 -7.72 -17.69 -16.16
N GLN A 29 -8.88 -17.36 -16.74
CA GLN A 29 -9.42 -18.05 -17.93
C GLN A 29 -8.91 -17.47 -19.26
N ALA A 30 -8.16 -16.36 -19.22
CA ALA A 30 -7.69 -15.69 -20.42
C ALA A 30 -6.68 -16.57 -21.19
N SER A 31 -6.96 -16.81 -22.46
CA SER A 31 -6.06 -17.52 -23.38
C SER A 31 -5.00 -16.62 -24.01
N GLN A 32 -5.16 -15.30 -23.91
CA GLN A 32 -4.22 -14.30 -24.37
C GLN A 32 -3.95 -13.28 -23.26
N PRO A 33 -2.77 -12.63 -23.27
CA PRO A 33 -2.49 -11.55 -22.33
C PRO A 33 -3.54 -10.43 -22.40
N LEU A 34 -3.96 -9.95 -21.24
CA LEU A 34 -4.91 -8.84 -21.09
C LEU A 34 -4.48 -7.93 -19.93
N SER A 35 -5.04 -6.72 -19.85
CA SER A 35 -4.72 -5.82 -18.75
C SER A 35 -5.33 -6.30 -17.44
N LEU A 36 -4.54 -6.30 -16.38
CA LEU A 36 -4.95 -6.60 -15.01
C LEU A 36 -5.37 -5.34 -14.25
N GLU A 37 -5.37 -4.16 -14.87
CA GLU A 37 -5.82 -2.92 -14.24
C GLU A 37 -7.27 -3.02 -13.71
N PRO A 38 -8.25 -3.61 -14.43
CA PRO A 38 -9.58 -3.86 -13.87
C PRO A 38 -9.57 -4.79 -12.66
N LEU A 39 -8.69 -5.79 -12.63
CA LEU A 39 -8.52 -6.68 -11.48
C LEU A 39 -7.96 -5.91 -10.28
N MET A 40 -6.94 -5.09 -10.47
CA MET A 40 -6.36 -4.27 -9.40
C MET A 40 -7.38 -3.28 -8.83
N ALA A 41 -8.14 -2.61 -9.71
CA ALA A 41 -9.21 -1.70 -9.29
C ALA A 41 -10.28 -2.42 -8.45
N ALA A 42 -10.69 -3.62 -8.88
CA ALA A 42 -11.64 -4.43 -8.13
C ALA A 42 -11.05 -4.93 -6.79
N ALA A 43 -9.75 -5.25 -6.74
CA ALA A 43 -9.07 -5.64 -5.51
C ALA A 43 -9.01 -4.49 -4.50
N LEU A 44 -8.64 -3.28 -4.93
CA LEU A 44 -8.64 -2.10 -4.07
C LEU A 44 -10.04 -1.78 -3.54
N ALA A 45 -11.07 -1.84 -4.40
CA ALA A 45 -12.45 -1.65 -3.97
C ALA A 45 -12.91 -2.71 -2.96
N ALA A 46 -12.47 -3.97 -3.13
CA ALA A 46 -12.76 -5.04 -2.18
C ALA A 46 -12.04 -4.82 -0.84
N GLN A 47 -10.77 -4.41 -0.86
CA GLN A 47 -10.03 -3.99 0.33
C GLN A 47 -10.79 -2.92 1.10
N ASP A 48 -11.18 -1.82 0.43
CA ASP A 48 -11.87 -0.70 1.07
C ASP A 48 -13.20 -1.14 1.68
N ALA A 49 -13.99 -1.96 0.95
CA ALA A 49 -15.27 -2.44 1.43
C ALA A 49 -15.16 -3.42 2.62
N LEU A 50 -14.08 -4.21 2.69
CA LEU A 50 -13.81 -5.10 3.83
C LEU A 50 -13.41 -4.32 5.09
N MET A 51 -12.71 -3.21 4.88
CA MET A 51 -12.22 -2.31 5.94
C MET A 51 -13.22 -1.21 6.31
N GLU A 52 -14.36 -1.12 5.60
CA GLU A 52 -15.38 -0.12 5.87
C GLU A 52 -16.01 -0.33 7.25
N ILE A 53 -16.00 0.73 8.06
CA ILE A 53 -16.68 0.78 9.36
C ILE A 53 -18.08 1.32 9.13
N GLN A 54 -19.10 0.46 9.27
CA GLN A 54 -20.49 0.82 9.03
C GLN A 54 -21.29 0.89 10.34
N GLY A 55 -21.98 2.02 10.56
CA GLY A 55 -22.87 2.24 11.70
C GLY A 55 -22.17 2.86 12.92
N LEU A 56 -22.73 2.65 14.11
CA LEU A 56 -22.20 3.15 15.39
C LEU A 56 -21.18 2.19 16.05
N GLY A 57 -20.76 1.13 15.35
CA GLY A 57 -19.78 0.18 15.87
C GLY A 57 -18.37 0.50 15.36
N ASP A 58 -17.36 0.30 16.21
CA ASP A 58 -15.94 0.48 15.86
C ASP A 58 -15.35 -0.75 15.14
N GLN A 59 -16.17 -1.47 14.36
CA GLN A 59 -15.78 -2.72 13.69
C GLN A 59 -15.84 -2.57 12.17
N ALA A 60 -14.76 -2.98 11.50
CA ALA A 60 -14.72 -3.14 10.06
C ALA A 60 -15.68 -4.26 9.61
N TRP A 61 -16.15 -4.22 8.36
CA TRP A 61 -17.08 -5.23 7.84
C TRP A 61 -16.56 -6.67 8.04
N ILE A 62 -15.26 -6.90 7.81
CA ILE A 62 -14.62 -8.21 7.95
C ILE A 62 -14.68 -8.78 9.38
N GLU A 63 -14.72 -7.92 10.40
CA GLU A 63 -14.75 -8.33 11.81
C GLU A 63 -16.13 -8.80 12.26
N ARG A 64 -17.17 -8.39 11.54
CA ARG A 64 -18.56 -8.74 11.84
C ARG A 64 -18.95 -10.13 11.33
N LEU A 65 -18.09 -10.77 10.55
CA LEU A 65 -18.29 -12.14 10.10
C LEU A 65 -18.17 -13.12 11.26
N ASP A 66 -19.06 -14.10 11.30
CA ASP A 66 -18.84 -15.29 12.11
C ASP A 66 -17.69 -16.13 11.52
N GLU A 67 -17.25 -17.16 12.24
CA GLU A 67 -16.13 -18.00 11.81
C GLU A 67 -16.38 -18.67 10.46
N ALA A 68 -17.60 -19.18 10.23
CA ALA A 68 -17.97 -19.80 8.96
C ALA A 68 -17.97 -18.78 7.80
N GLY A 69 -18.50 -17.58 8.02
CA GLY A 69 -18.47 -16.48 7.06
C GLY A 69 -17.05 -16.02 6.74
N TYR A 70 -16.18 -15.94 7.74
CA TYR A 70 -14.78 -15.57 7.57
C TYR A 70 -14.00 -16.62 6.77
N GLN A 71 -14.17 -17.92 7.08
CA GLN A 71 -13.56 -19.01 6.32
C GLN A 71 -14.03 -19.02 4.86
N LYS A 72 -15.33 -18.78 4.64
CA LYS A 72 -15.85 -18.65 3.28
C LYS A 72 -15.25 -17.44 2.56
N LEU A 73 -15.11 -16.31 3.24
CA LEU A 73 -14.46 -15.12 2.68
C LEU A 73 -13.03 -15.43 2.25
N GLN A 74 -12.24 -16.09 3.11
CA GLN A 74 -10.87 -16.50 2.80
C GLN A 74 -10.79 -17.42 1.57
N ALA A 75 -11.74 -18.35 1.44
CA ALA A 75 -11.81 -19.23 0.27
C ALA A 75 -12.18 -18.48 -1.03
N ASP A 76 -13.10 -17.51 -0.94
CA ASP A 76 -13.56 -16.74 -2.10
C ASP A 76 -12.51 -15.69 -2.54
N LEU A 77 -11.81 -15.04 -1.61
CA LEU A 77 -10.81 -13.99 -1.87
C LEU A 77 -9.39 -14.55 -2.06
N ARG A 78 -9.23 -15.47 -3.03
CA ARG A 78 -7.91 -15.91 -3.47
C ARG A 78 -7.06 -14.70 -3.89
N GLY A 79 -5.82 -14.63 -3.43
CA GLY A 79 -4.93 -13.48 -3.69
C GLY A 79 -5.10 -12.32 -2.72
N PHE A 80 -5.75 -12.52 -1.57
CA PHE A 80 -5.73 -11.58 -0.44
C PHE A 80 -5.04 -12.18 0.78
N ARG A 81 -4.36 -11.31 1.54
CA ARG A 81 -3.99 -11.56 2.93
C ARG A 81 -5.04 -10.88 3.81
N LEU A 82 -5.75 -11.69 4.60
CA LEU A 82 -6.83 -11.25 5.47
C LEU A 82 -6.45 -11.49 6.93
N SER A 83 -6.72 -10.50 7.78
CA SER A 83 -6.60 -10.62 9.24
C SER A 83 -7.73 -9.87 9.94
N ARG A 84 -8.12 -10.39 11.09
CA ARG A 84 -9.10 -9.81 12.02
C ARG A 84 -8.61 -10.00 13.46
N GLY A 85 -9.02 -9.12 14.37
CA GLY A 85 -8.61 -9.18 15.78
C GLY A 85 -7.62 -8.08 16.13
N TYR A 86 -6.40 -8.46 16.54
CA TYR A 86 -5.40 -7.47 17.00
C TYR A 86 -4.94 -6.54 15.88
N ASP A 87 -4.61 -7.12 14.71
CA ASP A 87 -4.34 -6.38 13.49
C ASP A 87 -5.43 -6.73 12.47
N ILE A 88 -6.18 -5.72 12.02
CA ILE A 88 -7.27 -5.87 11.06
C ILE A 88 -6.79 -5.34 9.72
N TYR A 89 -6.78 -6.20 8.71
CA TYR A 89 -6.41 -5.79 7.34
C TYR A 89 -7.01 -6.73 6.29
N ALA A 90 -7.21 -6.17 5.10
CA ALA A 90 -7.54 -6.90 3.89
C ALA A 90 -6.67 -6.37 2.76
N GLN A 91 -5.54 -7.03 2.49
CA GLN A 91 -4.54 -6.53 1.55
C GLN A 91 -4.46 -7.46 0.33
N PRO A 92 -4.54 -6.96 -0.91
CA PRO A 92 -4.21 -7.73 -2.10
C PRO A 92 -2.76 -8.22 -2.03
N ASP A 93 -2.56 -9.54 -2.13
CA ASP A 93 -1.27 -10.20 -2.00
C ASP A 93 -0.35 -9.82 -3.17
N PRO A 94 0.74 -9.08 -2.92
CA PRO A 94 1.61 -8.61 -3.99
C PRO A 94 2.34 -9.73 -4.73
N ALA A 95 2.66 -10.84 -4.07
CA ALA A 95 3.32 -11.97 -4.71
C ALA A 95 2.37 -12.75 -5.62
N PHE A 96 1.12 -12.91 -5.18
CA PHE A 96 0.07 -13.52 -5.99
C PHE A 96 -0.21 -12.71 -7.25
N LEU A 97 -0.41 -11.39 -7.12
CA LEU A 97 -0.72 -10.52 -8.25
C LEU A 97 0.44 -10.39 -9.24
N ASP A 98 1.69 -10.35 -8.75
CA ASP A 98 2.88 -10.42 -9.61
C ASP A 98 2.91 -11.72 -10.42
N ALA A 99 2.71 -12.87 -9.79
CA ALA A 99 2.67 -14.15 -10.50
C ALA A 99 1.57 -14.18 -11.59
N LEU A 100 0.38 -13.67 -11.27
CA LEU A 100 -0.72 -13.59 -12.22
C LEU A 100 -0.39 -12.65 -13.39
N ALA A 101 0.24 -11.51 -13.12
CA ALA A 101 0.66 -10.55 -14.15
C ALA A 101 1.76 -11.11 -15.07
N GLN A 102 2.73 -11.84 -14.52
CA GLN A 102 3.77 -12.48 -15.34
C GLN A 102 3.17 -13.50 -16.31
N GLN A 103 2.08 -14.18 -15.93
CA GLN A 103 1.43 -15.19 -16.75
C GLN A 103 0.40 -14.61 -17.73
N HIS A 104 -0.44 -13.67 -17.29
CA HIS A 104 -1.62 -13.21 -18.04
C HIS A 104 -1.59 -11.72 -18.41
N GLY A 105 -0.63 -10.95 -17.89
CA GLY A 105 -0.57 -9.51 -18.10
C GLY A 105 0.12 -9.07 -19.38
N LEU A 106 -0.20 -7.86 -19.82
CA LEU A 106 0.56 -7.08 -20.79
C LEU A 106 1.88 -6.59 -20.16
N ALA A 107 2.74 -5.95 -20.95
CA ALA A 107 4.02 -5.45 -20.47
C ALA A 107 3.88 -4.47 -19.29
N ALA A 108 2.91 -3.54 -19.38
CA ALA A 108 2.62 -2.59 -18.31
C ALA A 108 2.25 -3.30 -16.99
N ASP A 109 1.38 -4.31 -17.04
CA ASP A 109 0.95 -5.05 -15.84
C ASP A 109 2.15 -5.79 -15.20
N ARG A 110 3.01 -6.41 -16.02
CA ARG A 110 4.19 -7.13 -15.52
C ARG A 110 5.18 -6.23 -14.81
N ASP A 111 5.38 -5.02 -15.32
CA ASP A 111 6.28 -4.04 -14.70
C ASP A 111 5.64 -3.41 -13.46
N PHE A 112 4.34 -3.11 -13.53
CA PHE A 112 3.56 -2.59 -12.41
C PHE A 112 3.62 -3.55 -11.22
N PHE A 113 3.25 -4.82 -11.41
CA PHE A 113 3.15 -5.75 -10.29
C PHE A 113 4.52 -6.18 -9.74
N ARG A 114 5.59 -6.11 -10.55
CA ARG A 114 6.96 -6.25 -10.04
C ARG A 114 7.34 -5.11 -9.10
N LEU A 115 6.95 -3.88 -9.41
CA LEU A 115 7.15 -2.72 -8.54
C LEU A 115 6.23 -2.77 -7.32
N TYR A 116 4.96 -3.13 -7.50
CA TYR A 116 4.00 -3.31 -6.41
C TYR A 116 4.49 -4.34 -5.40
N ARG A 117 5.02 -5.48 -5.86
CA ARG A 117 5.62 -6.50 -4.98
C ARG A 117 6.79 -5.98 -4.17
N ARG A 118 7.66 -5.16 -4.77
CA ARG A 118 8.79 -4.52 -4.05
C ARG A 118 8.34 -3.39 -3.14
N TYR A 119 7.17 -2.82 -3.39
CA TYR A 119 6.61 -1.74 -2.59
C TYR A 119 6.17 -2.21 -1.22
N TRP A 120 5.80 -3.47 -1.03
CA TRP A 120 5.39 -3.98 0.28
C TRP A 120 6.51 -4.78 0.96
N ASN A 121 6.64 -4.64 2.27
CA ASN A 121 7.47 -5.49 3.11
C ASN A 121 6.67 -6.69 3.67
N GLU A 122 7.32 -7.54 4.47
CA GLU A 122 6.71 -8.75 5.04
C GLU A 122 5.52 -8.45 5.96
N ASP A 123 5.59 -7.31 6.66
CA ASP A 123 4.56 -6.76 7.55
C ASP A 123 3.41 -6.06 6.79
N LEU A 124 3.41 -6.12 5.45
CA LEU A 124 2.43 -5.43 4.59
C LEU A 124 2.39 -3.92 4.81
N LEU A 125 3.56 -3.32 5.05
CA LEU A 125 3.75 -1.88 4.98
C LEU A 125 4.53 -1.51 3.70
N PRO A 126 4.38 -0.27 3.22
CA PRO A 126 5.33 0.28 2.26
C PRO A 126 6.79 0.00 2.68
N ALA A 127 7.66 -0.44 1.78
CA ALA A 127 8.97 -0.98 2.09
C ALA A 127 9.92 0.05 2.72
N TYR A 128 9.64 1.34 2.50
CA TYR A 128 10.33 2.45 3.14
C TYR A 128 9.87 2.70 4.59
N LEU A 129 8.87 1.97 5.09
CA LEU A 129 8.37 2.02 6.45
C LEU A 129 8.81 0.79 7.26
N SER A 130 8.83 0.95 8.58
CA SER A 130 8.98 -0.11 9.56
C SER A 130 8.23 0.23 10.85
N ILE A 131 7.66 -0.77 11.52
CA ILE A 131 7.08 -0.64 12.86
C ILE A 131 8.17 -0.64 13.95
N GLY A 132 9.35 -1.21 13.65
CA GLY A 132 10.46 -1.29 14.61
C GLY A 132 10.01 -1.86 15.96
N LYS A 133 10.23 -1.10 17.05
CA LYS A 133 9.77 -1.42 18.41
C LYS A 133 8.60 -0.54 18.88
N ARG A 134 7.89 0.11 17.96
CA ARG A 134 6.90 1.17 18.24
C ARG A 134 5.53 0.78 17.71
N PRO A 135 4.43 1.32 18.26
CA PRO A 135 3.08 1.03 17.75
C PRO A 135 2.75 1.77 16.44
N THR A 136 3.56 2.76 16.04
CA THR A 136 3.33 3.56 14.83
C THR A 136 4.50 3.37 13.86
N PRO A 137 4.27 3.16 12.56
CA PRO A 137 5.33 3.06 11.58
C PRO A 137 6.21 4.32 11.52
N CYS A 138 7.48 4.12 11.22
CA CYS A 138 8.46 5.16 10.94
C CYS A 138 9.16 4.89 9.60
N VAL A 139 9.82 5.90 9.03
CA VAL A 139 10.53 5.83 7.75
C VAL A 139 12.00 5.42 7.90
N ARG A 140 12.41 4.52 7.01
CA ARG A 140 13.76 3.94 6.87
C ARG A 140 14.68 4.82 6.03
N PHE A 141 15.07 5.97 6.58
CA PHE A 141 16.04 6.86 5.93
C PHE A 141 17.47 6.29 5.98
N GLY A 142 18.27 6.55 4.95
CA GLY A 142 19.70 6.18 4.88
C GLY A 142 19.95 4.81 4.24
N GLU A 143 18.89 4.07 3.90
CA GLU A 143 18.97 2.75 3.28
C GLU A 143 18.80 2.79 1.75
N GLY A 144 18.53 3.96 1.15
CA GLY A 144 18.29 4.11 -0.29
C GLY A 144 16.91 3.62 -0.79
N VAL A 145 16.13 2.96 0.07
CA VAL A 145 14.83 2.36 -0.30
C VAL A 145 13.86 3.42 -0.86
N LEU A 146 13.79 4.61 -0.26
CA LEU A 146 12.94 5.70 -0.77
C LEU A 146 13.31 6.11 -2.20
N GLN A 147 14.60 6.28 -2.46
CA GLN A 147 15.09 6.69 -3.78
C GLN A 147 14.86 5.62 -4.84
N ASP A 148 15.04 4.35 -4.49
CA ASP A 148 14.82 3.25 -5.42
C ASP A 148 13.34 3.08 -5.75
N GLN A 149 12.47 3.23 -4.76
CA GLN A 149 11.03 3.25 -4.97
C GLN A 149 10.62 4.46 -5.84
N TYR A 150 11.12 5.66 -5.52
CA TYR A 150 10.81 6.85 -6.30
C TYR A 150 11.28 6.73 -7.76
N ALA A 151 12.49 6.22 -7.99
CA ALA A 151 13.01 5.97 -9.33
C ALA A 151 12.14 4.96 -10.09
N GLY A 152 11.80 3.83 -9.46
CA GLY A 152 11.01 2.77 -10.09
C GLY A 152 9.62 3.25 -10.51
N TRP A 153 8.91 3.93 -9.61
CA TRP A 153 7.57 4.44 -9.91
C TRP A 153 7.58 5.62 -10.90
N SER A 154 8.58 6.51 -10.82
CA SER A 154 8.73 7.61 -11.78
C SER A 154 8.99 7.10 -13.19
N GLU A 155 9.87 6.10 -13.31
CA GLU A 155 10.17 5.46 -14.59
C GLU A 155 8.95 4.70 -15.15
N TYR A 156 8.21 4.02 -14.28
CA TYR A 156 6.97 3.36 -14.67
C TYR A 156 5.96 4.33 -15.28
N VAL A 157 5.70 5.47 -14.61
CA VAL A 157 4.79 6.50 -15.13
C VAL A 157 5.29 7.10 -16.44
N ARG A 158 6.61 7.21 -16.62
CA ARG A 158 7.21 7.68 -17.89
C ARG A 158 6.97 6.69 -19.04
N LEU A 159 7.05 5.39 -18.77
CA LEU A 159 6.87 4.34 -19.78
C LEU A 159 5.39 4.04 -20.07
N TYR A 160 4.54 4.10 -19.06
CA TYR A 160 3.12 3.72 -19.13
C TYR A 160 2.22 4.81 -18.52
N PRO A 161 2.16 6.01 -19.12
CA PRO A 161 1.51 7.18 -18.50
C PRO A 161 0.00 7.04 -18.30
N GLU A 162 -0.64 6.11 -19.00
CA GLU A 162 -2.09 5.87 -18.93
C GLU A 162 -2.47 4.70 -18.02
N SER A 163 -1.51 3.89 -17.57
CA SER A 163 -1.79 2.66 -16.82
C SER A 163 -1.65 2.88 -15.31
N TYR A 164 -2.64 2.43 -14.53
CA TYR A 164 -2.66 2.49 -13.06
C TYR A 164 -2.45 3.90 -12.48
N GLN A 165 -3.00 4.92 -13.14
CA GLN A 165 -2.74 6.32 -12.80
C GLN A 165 -3.09 6.68 -11.35
N GLY A 166 -4.19 6.13 -10.82
CA GLY A 166 -4.63 6.41 -9.44
C GLY A 166 -3.59 5.93 -8.42
N PHE A 167 -3.18 4.67 -8.54
CA PHE A 167 -2.20 4.07 -7.63
C PHE A 167 -0.84 4.75 -7.75
N THR A 168 -0.31 4.89 -8.96
CA THR A 168 1.03 5.44 -9.20
C THR A 168 1.16 6.89 -8.75
N ARG A 169 0.11 7.71 -8.96
CA ARG A 169 0.08 9.10 -8.50
C ARG A 169 0.09 9.19 -6.97
N GLN A 170 -0.73 8.37 -6.30
CA GLN A 170 -0.75 8.34 -4.83
C GLN A 170 0.60 7.87 -4.28
N THR A 171 1.16 6.79 -4.82
CA THR A 171 2.46 6.26 -4.39
C THR A 171 3.58 7.30 -4.54
N LEU A 172 3.64 8.02 -5.67
CA LEU A 172 4.62 9.08 -5.85
C LEU A 172 4.39 10.23 -4.86
N ALA A 173 3.13 10.64 -4.63
CA ALA A 173 2.81 11.67 -3.65
C ALA A 173 3.23 11.27 -2.22
N ASP A 174 2.99 10.02 -1.81
CA ASP A 174 3.38 9.49 -0.49
C ASP A 174 4.91 9.47 -0.31
N LEU A 175 5.65 9.06 -1.36
CA LEU A 175 7.12 9.08 -1.37
C LEU A 175 7.66 10.52 -1.29
N GLU A 176 7.05 11.44 -2.03
CA GLU A 176 7.41 12.87 -2.01
C GLU A 176 7.09 13.51 -0.65
N GLU A 177 5.97 13.16 -0.04
CA GLU A 177 5.63 13.60 1.31
C GLU A 177 6.66 13.11 2.33
N ALA A 178 7.05 11.83 2.26
CA ALA A 178 8.04 11.25 3.16
C ALA A 178 9.37 12.02 3.14
N VAL A 179 9.86 12.41 1.96
CA VAL A 179 11.12 13.17 1.82
C VAL A 179 10.95 14.69 2.01
N GLY A 180 9.77 15.25 1.74
CA GLY A 180 9.54 16.69 1.69
C GLY A 180 8.97 17.30 2.97
N LEU A 181 8.04 16.63 3.65
CA LEU A 181 7.40 17.15 4.86
C LEU A 181 8.13 16.74 6.15
N GLY A 182 8.85 15.61 6.09
CA GLY A 182 9.55 15.05 7.23
C GLY A 182 8.59 14.31 8.15
N VAL A 183 8.76 13.00 8.22
CA VAL A 183 8.01 12.09 9.08
C VAL A 183 8.93 11.43 10.10
N CYS A 184 8.34 10.71 11.06
CA CYS A 184 9.09 9.90 12.02
C CYS A 184 10.14 9.04 11.33
N THR A 185 11.41 9.12 11.70
CA THR A 185 12.43 8.17 11.23
C THR A 185 12.61 6.99 12.19
N CYS A 186 12.88 5.81 11.64
CA CYS A 186 13.36 4.65 12.39
C CYS A 186 14.87 4.71 12.68
N THR A 187 15.56 5.72 12.17
CA THR A 187 17.02 5.84 12.19
C THR A 187 17.45 7.05 13.01
N ASP A 188 18.51 7.75 12.58
CA ASP A 188 19.03 8.95 13.20
C ASP A 188 18.95 10.17 12.25
N ALA A 189 19.08 11.36 12.81
CA ALA A 189 19.02 12.61 12.05
C ALA A 189 20.08 12.70 10.94
N ALA A 190 21.26 12.12 11.16
CA ALA A 190 22.32 12.12 10.16
C ALA A 190 21.94 11.27 8.93
N SER A 191 21.27 10.14 9.14
CA SER A 191 20.77 9.26 8.10
C SER A 191 19.67 9.93 7.28
N VAL A 192 18.79 10.69 7.93
CA VAL A 192 17.81 11.55 7.24
C VAL A 192 18.51 12.57 6.35
N GLN A 193 19.44 13.36 6.89
CA GLN A 193 20.14 14.38 6.10
C GLN A 193 20.90 13.79 4.89
N ARG A 194 21.57 12.63 5.07
CA ARG A 194 22.26 11.94 3.96
C ARG A 194 21.30 11.48 2.88
N GLU A 195 20.19 10.85 3.26
CA GLU A 195 19.18 10.36 2.30
C GLU A 195 18.54 11.52 1.54
N LEU A 196 18.15 12.60 2.24
CA LEU A 196 17.56 13.78 1.60
C LEU A 196 18.55 14.49 0.67
N GLY A 197 19.82 14.60 1.07
CA GLY A 197 20.89 15.13 0.21
C GLY A 197 21.05 14.30 -1.06
N SER A 198 21.17 12.98 -0.90
CA SER A 198 21.27 12.04 -2.03
C SER A 198 20.03 12.11 -2.94
N PHE A 199 18.84 12.29 -2.37
CA PHE A 199 17.59 12.42 -3.14
C PHE A 199 17.63 13.64 -4.07
N VAL A 200 18.01 14.83 -3.58
CA VAL A 200 18.04 16.04 -4.42
C VAL A 200 19.19 16.05 -5.42
N GLU A 201 20.26 15.29 -5.15
CA GLU A 201 21.34 15.05 -6.11
C GLU A 201 20.89 14.11 -7.24
N ARG A 202 20.18 13.02 -6.89
CA ARG A 202 19.69 12.02 -7.86
C ARG A 202 18.49 12.53 -8.67
N PHE A 203 17.60 13.32 -8.06
CA PHE A 203 16.36 13.81 -8.68
C PHE A 203 16.24 15.35 -8.61
N PRO A 204 17.19 16.10 -9.19
CA PRO A 204 17.26 17.56 -9.02
C PRO A 204 16.06 18.31 -9.61
N ASN A 205 15.36 17.70 -10.57
CA ASN A 205 14.20 18.26 -11.26
C ASN A 205 12.86 17.62 -10.83
N SER A 206 12.87 16.80 -9.76
CA SER A 206 11.62 16.25 -9.22
C SER A 206 10.72 17.37 -8.69
N PRO A 207 9.38 17.21 -8.74
CA PRO A 207 8.44 18.20 -8.19
C PRO A 207 8.70 18.55 -6.71
N VAL A 208 9.26 17.60 -5.94
CA VAL A 208 9.55 17.77 -4.52
C VAL A 208 10.96 18.34 -4.23
N ALA A 209 11.86 18.44 -5.22
CA ALA A 209 13.26 18.80 -4.99
C ALA A 209 13.45 20.10 -4.19
N ALA A 210 12.67 21.15 -4.50
CA ALA A 210 12.74 22.41 -3.77
C ALA A 210 12.32 22.26 -2.30
N LYS A 211 11.28 21.46 -2.02
CA LYS A 211 10.84 21.16 -0.65
C LYS A 211 11.91 20.39 0.12
N VAL A 212 12.53 19.39 -0.51
CA VAL A 212 13.61 18.62 0.13
C VAL A 212 14.82 19.49 0.44
N ARG A 213 15.23 20.39 -0.47
CA ARG A 213 16.29 21.38 -0.21
C ARG A 213 15.95 22.29 0.98
N SER A 214 14.71 22.78 1.03
CA SER A 214 14.24 23.59 2.17
C SER A 214 14.28 22.79 3.48
N ARG A 215 13.90 21.51 3.44
CA ARG A 215 13.93 20.63 4.61
C ARG A 215 15.34 20.37 5.10
N LEU A 216 16.32 20.20 4.20
CA LEU A 216 17.73 20.07 4.55
C LEU A 216 18.27 21.31 5.29
N VAL A 217 17.89 22.51 4.85
CA VAL A 217 18.24 23.77 5.54
C VAL A 217 17.62 23.80 6.93
N GLU A 218 16.32 23.50 7.04
CA GLU A 218 15.62 23.48 8.33
C GLU A 218 16.23 22.49 9.33
N LEU A 219 16.60 21.28 8.89
CA LEU A 219 17.24 20.28 9.73
C LEU A 219 18.64 20.70 10.22
N LYS A 220 19.28 21.64 9.53
CA LYS A 220 20.60 22.17 9.90
C LYS A 220 20.49 23.38 10.82
N GLU A 221 19.53 24.27 10.57
CA GLU A 221 19.43 25.56 11.25
C GLU A 221 18.47 25.53 12.44
N THR A 222 17.35 24.81 12.31
CA THR A 222 16.28 24.75 13.32
C THR A 222 15.75 23.32 13.46
N PRO A 223 16.59 22.35 13.89
CA PRO A 223 16.23 20.93 13.93
C PRO A 223 15.01 20.61 14.82
N ASP A 224 14.72 21.47 15.80
CA ASP A 224 13.61 21.29 16.73
C ASP A 224 12.26 21.81 16.22
N LEU A 225 12.24 22.58 15.12
CA LEU A 225 10.98 23.12 14.54
C LEU A 225 10.06 22.00 14.04
N ARG A 226 10.67 21.02 13.37
CA ARG A 226 10.03 19.76 12.96
C ARG A 226 11.02 18.63 13.18
N PRO A 227 11.04 18.00 14.37
CA PRO A 227 11.99 16.94 14.66
C PRO A 227 11.70 15.69 13.83
N VAL A 228 12.75 14.94 13.49
CA VAL A 228 12.63 13.66 12.75
C VAL A 228 12.50 12.46 13.68
N LEU A 229 12.95 12.60 14.93
CA LEU A 229 12.82 11.57 15.95
C LEU A 229 11.47 11.71 16.63
N CYS A 230 10.59 10.73 16.43
CA CYS A 230 9.35 10.68 17.18
C CYS A 230 9.64 10.23 18.62
N ARG A 231 9.25 11.04 19.59
CA ARG A 231 9.36 10.76 21.02
C ARG A 231 8.01 10.35 21.55
#